data_AF-A0AA86Q271-F1
#
_entry.id   AF-A0AA86Q271-F1
#
_cell.length_a   1.000
_cell.length_b   1.000
_cell.length_c   1.000
_cell.angle_alpha   90.00
_cell.angle_beta   90.00
_cell.angle_gamma   90.00
#
_symmetry.space_group_name_H-M   'P 1'
#
loop_
_entity.id
_entity.type
_entity.pdbx_description
1 polymer ?
#
loop_
_entity_poly.entity_id
_entity_poly.type
_entity_poly.pdbx_seq_one_letter_code
_entity_poly.pdbx_strand_id
1 'polypeptide(L)'
;MEQFNLTSEQKSKQVKYNSFMAIKYKNKVRNGELQIQRSQKLTSLEFLSEFQIHRLELNECRNIIPILTSSTIKELIIRDSDLQNVDGFQLENLEILVVAGNTELKNCSFERFKQLKQLNISCTNRTDISNLKLPQLRILNLSYNYIRLTHTLQYLANLEDLDFSYNIGVDIKPLQYLKQLRILNLSECNLETIKILELPPNLVELYVCGNANIDLSPIQYLVNLKQMNISYTNINNINILQPLINLEELYIYGNHIADLIDLQYFANLTKLNLSETKVQNIKILLLLEHLKELDLSGNPDIDFQPIQKMIQLQKLQLQRNKLKNISLLSGLINLEHLSLSFNDNLDISPIQYLVNLTNLDIAFCNISDTSSLRTLVNLEVLDISSNKINDIHHLQNLVKLTALEICDNNVQNISILKQFKCLKKLRLYGNKGVDITPLQYLTQLNELSLNQCDLHEISVLRPLVNLEYLNISYNSIYYFYPIRDLDANINVSSNLIVESSDYFTFFDTKDKPKLREKRPNKQQILLGGKMKAVDSSLQLIRDILTTRQNNLSKKQILVETVDSCQQQQQEIIISLTNKIAQLFSQLDGQEVYQ
;
A
#
# COMPACT_ATOMS: atom_id res chain seq x y z
N MET A 1 2.05 -7.12 -40.87
CA MET A 1 3.50 -7.16 -41.18
C MET A 1 3.88 -5.93 -42.00
N GLU A 2 3.76 -4.73 -41.45
CA GLU A 2 4.48 -3.56 -41.96
C GLU A 2 5.47 -3.17 -40.87
N GLN A 3 6.66 -3.77 -40.93
CA GLN A 3 7.72 -3.52 -39.96
C GLN A 3 8.39 -2.19 -40.24
N PHE A 4 8.68 -1.47 -39.16
CA PHE A 4 9.73 -0.48 -39.04
C PHE A 4 11.00 -0.91 -39.80
N ASN A 5 11.20 -0.41 -41.02
CA ASN A 5 12.48 -0.55 -41.71
C ASN A 5 13.48 0.43 -41.09
N LEU A 6 14.13 -0.01 -40.02
CA LEU A 6 15.27 0.68 -39.42
C LEU A 6 16.40 0.79 -40.46
N THR A 7 17.03 1.96 -40.54
CA THR A 7 18.24 2.14 -41.36
C THR A 7 19.37 1.21 -40.88
N SER A 8 20.35 0.93 -41.73
CA SER A 8 21.51 0.09 -41.37
C SER A 8 22.23 0.58 -40.10
N GLU A 9 22.30 1.91 -39.92
CA GLU A 9 22.87 2.53 -38.71
C GLU A 9 21.99 2.32 -37.46
N GLN A 10 20.66 2.41 -37.60
CA GLN A 10 19.72 2.14 -36.51
C GLN A 10 19.72 0.66 -36.09
N LYS A 11 19.81 -0.27 -37.06
CA LYS A 11 19.97 -1.71 -36.78
C LYS A 11 21.24 -1.99 -35.98
N SER A 12 22.37 -1.39 -36.35
CA SER A 12 23.64 -1.51 -35.62
C SER A 12 23.55 -0.98 -34.17
N LYS A 13 22.88 0.17 -33.97
CA LYS A 13 22.63 0.73 -32.63
C LYS A 13 21.72 -0.17 -31.80
N GLN A 14 20.69 -0.77 -32.40
CA GLN A 14 19.76 -1.68 -31.73
C GLN A 14 20.47 -2.97 -31.25
N VAL A 15 21.33 -3.58 -32.08
CA VAL A 15 22.10 -4.78 -31.71
C VAL A 15 23.01 -4.51 -30.51
N LYS A 16 23.73 -3.37 -30.51
CA LYS A 16 24.59 -2.99 -29.37
C LYS A 16 23.79 -2.76 -28.10
N TYR A 17 22.63 -2.12 -28.20
CA TYR A 17 21.73 -1.91 -27.08
C TYR A 17 21.19 -3.24 -26.52
N ASN A 18 20.69 -4.13 -27.38
CA ASN A 18 20.19 -5.46 -26.99
C ASN A 18 21.28 -6.26 -26.26
N SER A 19 22.52 -6.23 -26.79
CA SER A 19 23.68 -6.91 -26.16
C SER A 19 23.98 -6.36 -24.75
N PHE A 20 23.95 -5.04 -24.58
CA PHE A 20 24.17 -4.41 -23.26
C PHE A 20 23.07 -4.77 -22.26
N MET A 21 21.80 -4.74 -22.69
CA MET A 21 20.66 -5.08 -21.84
C MET A 21 20.66 -6.56 -21.46
N ALA A 22 21.00 -7.46 -22.40
CA ALA A 22 21.16 -8.89 -22.10
C ALA A 22 22.17 -9.11 -20.97
N ILE A 23 23.35 -8.48 -21.04
CA ILE A 23 24.36 -8.57 -19.96
C ILE A 23 23.80 -8.04 -18.63
N LYS A 24 23.10 -6.90 -18.66
CA LYS A 24 22.54 -6.27 -17.46
C LYS A 24 21.51 -7.15 -16.74
N TYR A 25 20.68 -7.87 -17.48
CA TYR A 25 19.58 -8.67 -16.91
C TYR A 25 19.89 -10.16 -16.77
N LYS A 26 20.98 -10.66 -17.35
CA LYS A 26 21.36 -12.08 -17.24
C LYS A 26 21.43 -12.60 -15.81
N ASN A 27 22.01 -11.83 -14.89
CA ASN A 27 22.14 -12.23 -13.49
C ASN A 27 20.88 -11.94 -12.65
N LYS A 28 19.86 -11.30 -13.24
CA LYS A 28 18.59 -10.99 -12.59
C LYS A 28 17.52 -12.05 -12.83
N VAL A 29 17.73 -12.94 -13.80
CA VAL A 29 16.85 -14.10 -14.00
C VAL A 29 17.10 -15.09 -12.86
N ARG A 30 16.07 -15.37 -12.06
CA ARG A 30 16.13 -16.34 -10.96
C ARG A 30 15.00 -17.33 -11.12
N ASN A 31 15.31 -18.63 -11.12
CA ASN A 31 14.34 -19.71 -11.30
C ASN A 31 13.43 -19.54 -12.54
N GLY A 32 13.94 -18.91 -13.61
CA GLY A 32 13.17 -18.62 -14.82
C GLY A 32 12.21 -17.44 -14.69
N GLU A 33 12.33 -16.62 -13.64
CA GLU A 33 11.57 -15.39 -13.48
C GLU A 33 12.46 -14.17 -13.70
N LEU A 34 11.91 -13.15 -14.35
CA LEU A 34 12.55 -11.86 -14.50
C LEU A 34 11.56 -10.74 -14.15
N GLN A 35 11.95 -9.90 -13.19
CA GLN A 35 11.22 -8.69 -12.85
C GLN A 35 12.03 -7.45 -13.20
N ILE A 36 11.38 -6.51 -13.88
CA ILE A 36 11.92 -5.20 -14.24
C ILE A 36 10.94 -4.15 -13.71
N GLN A 37 11.43 -3.24 -12.88
CA GLN A 37 10.64 -2.16 -12.32
C GLN A 37 11.20 -0.79 -12.70
N ARG A 38 10.32 0.20 -12.90
CA ARG A 38 10.66 1.63 -13.06
C ARG A 38 11.68 1.94 -14.17
N SER A 39 11.77 1.08 -15.19
CA SER A 39 12.74 1.26 -16.26
C SER A 39 12.24 2.25 -17.31
N GLN A 40 12.85 3.43 -17.34
CA GLN A 40 12.56 4.45 -18.36
C GLN A 40 13.25 4.21 -19.71
N LYS A 41 14.10 3.17 -19.78
CA LYS A 41 14.98 2.90 -20.92
C LYS A 41 14.64 1.60 -21.63
N LEU A 42 13.53 0.94 -21.31
CA LEU A 42 13.19 -0.38 -21.85
C LEU A 42 12.53 -0.26 -23.23
N THR A 43 13.31 0.15 -24.22
CA THR A 43 12.78 0.45 -25.57
C THR A 43 12.62 -0.79 -26.45
N SER A 44 13.21 -1.93 -26.08
CA SER A 44 13.01 -3.20 -26.78
C SER A 44 13.11 -4.35 -25.79
N LEU A 45 12.28 -5.37 -26.00
CA LEU A 45 12.28 -6.61 -25.22
C LEU A 45 12.95 -7.76 -25.98
N GLU A 46 13.36 -7.57 -27.24
CA GLU A 46 13.91 -8.63 -28.11
C GLU A 46 15.09 -9.38 -27.48
N PHE A 47 15.93 -8.69 -26.70
CA PHE A 47 17.07 -9.29 -26.02
C PHE A 47 16.65 -10.40 -25.04
N LEU A 48 15.40 -10.41 -24.60
CA LEU A 48 14.85 -11.43 -23.69
C LEU A 48 14.64 -12.78 -24.38
N SER A 49 14.60 -12.82 -25.72
CA SER A 49 14.41 -14.06 -26.49
C SER A 49 15.51 -15.10 -26.26
N GLU A 50 16.71 -14.66 -25.84
CA GLU A 50 17.85 -15.55 -25.55
C GLU A 50 17.79 -16.19 -24.15
N PHE A 51 16.85 -15.77 -23.30
CA PHE A 51 16.75 -16.24 -21.92
C PHE A 51 15.66 -17.30 -21.74
N GLN A 52 15.93 -18.25 -20.86
CA GLN A 52 14.96 -19.24 -20.39
C GLN A 52 14.07 -18.62 -19.31
N ILE A 53 13.15 -17.74 -19.73
CA ILE A 53 12.21 -17.05 -18.84
C ILE A 53 10.82 -17.70 -19.00
N HIS A 54 10.24 -18.15 -17.89
CA HIS A 54 8.87 -18.63 -17.82
C HIS A 54 7.89 -17.52 -17.39
N ARG A 55 8.36 -16.59 -16.53
CA ARG A 55 7.58 -15.46 -16.01
C ARG A 55 8.33 -14.15 -16.20
N LEU A 56 7.74 -13.23 -16.95
CA LEU A 56 8.27 -11.88 -17.19
C LEU A 56 7.34 -10.84 -16.57
N GLU A 57 7.86 -10.03 -15.65
CA GLU A 57 7.12 -8.97 -14.99
C GLU A 57 7.78 -7.60 -15.23
N LEU A 58 7.00 -6.67 -15.81
CA LEU A 58 7.38 -5.29 -16.12
C LEU A 58 6.43 -4.36 -15.36
N ASN A 59 6.92 -3.65 -14.34
CA ASN A 59 6.10 -2.71 -13.56
C ASN A 59 6.64 -1.28 -13.72
N GLU A 60 5.76 -0.30 -13.92
CA GLU A 60 6.12 1.12 -14.06
C GLU A 60 7.22 1.41 -15.11
N CYS A 61 7.31 0.58 -16.14
CA CYS A 61 8.29 0.73 -17.23
C CYS A 61 7.77 1.72 -18.27
N ARG A 62 8.68 2.40 -18.99
CA ARG A 62 8.28 3.37 -20.01
C ARG A 62 8.88 3.08 -21.37
N ASN A 63 8.17 3.50 -22.40
CA ASN A 63 8.45 3.31 -23.82
C ASN A 63 8.54 1.82 -24.20
N ILE A 64 7.65 0.98 -23.66
CA ILE A 64 7.65 -0.45 -24.02
C ILE A 64 7.23 -0.60 -25.48
N ILE A 65 8.15 -1.12 -26.30
CA ILE A 65 7.83 -1.61 -27.64
C ILE A 65 7.53 -3.11 -27.53
N PRO A 66 6.32 -3.55 -27.91
CA PRO A 66 5.85 -4.92 -27.65
C PRO A 66 6.43 -5.93 -28.65
N ILE A 67 7.75 -5.91 -28.91
CA ILE A 67 8.42 -6.88 -29.79
C ILE A 67 9.19 -7.86 -28.92
N LEU A 68 8.67 -9.07 -28.80
CA LEU A 68 9.29 -10.18 -28.10
C LEU A 68 8.77 -11.50 -28.67
N THR A 69 9.69 -12.35 -29.08
CA THR A 69 9.43 -13.72 -29.50
C THR A 69 10.00 -14.66 -28.46
N SER A 70 9.17 -15.56 -27.93
CA SER A 70 9.61 -16.57 -26.97
C SER A 70 8.65 -17.76 -26.96
N SER A 71 9.21 -18.97 -26.88
CA SER A 71 8.46 -20.21 -26.65
C SER A 71 8.46 -20.65 -25.19
N THR A 72 9.22 -19.99 -24.32
CA THR A 72 9.40 -20.38 -22.91
C THR A 72 8.49 -19.59 -21.96
N ILE A 73 8.15 -18.36 -22.33
CA ILE A 73 7.31 -17.47 -21.50
C ILE A 73 5.88 -18.01 -21.47
N LYS A 74 5.43 -18.34 -20.26
CA LYS A 74 4.06 -18.74 -19.93
C LYS A 74 3.26 -17.64 -19.26
N GLU A 75 3.94 -16.74 -18.56
CA GLU A 75 3.34 -15.62 -17.84
C GLU A 75 3.99 -14.31 -18.24
N LEU A 76 3.19 -13.39 -18.77
CA LEU A 76 3.62 -12.02 -19.07
C LEU A 76 2.76 -11.04 -18.26
N ILE A 77 3.43 -10.24 -17.45
CA ILE A 77 2.83 -9.24 -16.57
C ILE A 77 3.44 -7.89 -16.89
N ILE A 78 2.61 -6.94 -17.29
CA ILE A 78 2.99 -5.58 -17.63
C ILE A 78 2.03 -4.64 -16.90
N ARG A 79 2.44 -4.03 -15.79
CA ARG A 79 1.59 -3.13 -15.00
C ARG A 79 2.05 -1.68 -15.08
N ASP A 80 1.11 -0.76 -15.26
CA ASP A 80 1.37 0.69 -15.18
C ASP A 80 2.54 1.15 -16.08
N SER A 81 2.71 0.54 -17.25
CA SER A 81 3.95 0.61 -18.04
C SER A 81 3.78 1.12 -19.48
N ASP A 82 2.91 2.12 -19.68
CA ASP A 82 2.66 2.80 -20.96
C ASP A 82 2.49 1.92 -22.23
N LEU A 83 2.08 0.66 -22.05
CA LEU A 83 1.93 -0.29 -23.15
C LEU A 83 0.75 0.12 -24.05
N GLN A 84 1.04 0.40 -25.33
CA GLN A 84 0.03 0.85 -26.29
C GLN A 84 -0.65 -0.30 -27.03
N ASN A 85 0.06 -1.40 -27.28
CA ASN A 85 -0.51 -2.61 -27.88
C ASN A 85 0.25 -3.88 -27.49
N VAL A 86 -0.29 -5.03 -27.86
CA VAL A 86 0.33 -6.36 -27.67
C VAL A 86 0.67 -7.06 -28.99
N ASP A 87 0.56 -6.37 -30.12
CA ASP A 87 0.53 -7.00 -31.44
C ASP A 87 1.89 -7.48 -31.93
N GLY A 88 2.99 -7.01 -31.36
CA GLY A 88 4.33 -7.51 -31.67
C GLY A 88 4.74 -8.74 -30.83
N PHE A 89 3.95 -9.13 -29.83
CA PHE A 89 4.26 -10.28 -28.99
C PHE A 89 3.98 -11.59 -29.73
N GLN A 90 5.00 -12.43 -29.83
CA GLN A 90 4.96 -13.77 -30.42
C GLN A 90 5.28 -14.79 -29.33
N LEU A 91 4.30 -15.04 -28.47
CA LEU A 91 4.42 -15.89 -27.28
C LEU A 91 3.49 -17.10 -27.41
N GLU A 92 4.02 -18.19 -27.99
CA GLU A 92 3.22 -19.35 -28.41
C GLU A 92 2.59 -20.11 -27.23
N ASN A 93 3.30 -20.17 -26.10
CA ASN A 93 2.92 -20.92 -24.90
C ASN A 93 2.39 -20.02 -23.77
N LEU A 94 1.96 -18.79 -24.10
CA LEU A 94 1.47 -17.84 -23.10
C LEU A 94 0.14 -18.34 -22.51
N GLU A 95 0.13 -18.60 -21.20
CA GLU A 95 -1.02 -19.08 -20.43
C GLU A 95 -1.68 -17.94 -19.63
N ILE A 96 -0.87 -16.95 -19.16
CA ILE A 96 -1.32 -15.81 -18.36
C ILE A 96 -0.80 -14.51 -18.96
N LEU A 97 -1.72 -13.57 -19.21
CA LEU A 97 -1.40 -12.22 -19.65
C LEU A 97 -2.05 -11.20 -18.72
N VAL A 98 -1.24 -10.38 -18.07
CA VAL A 98 -1.67 -9.24 -17.26
C VAL A 98 -1.13 -7.98 -17.89
N VAL A 99 -2.00 -7.08 -18.34
CA VAL A 99 -1.62 -5.76 -18.92
C VAL A 99 -2.34 -4.63 -18.19
N ALA A 100 -2.56 -4.80 -16.88
CA ALA A 100 -3.33 -3.88 -16.05
C ALA A 100 -2.69 -2.49 -15.93
N GLY A 101 -3.51 -1.44 -15.82
CA GLY A 101 -3.04 -0.05 -15.62
C GLY A 101 -2.41 0.62 -16.85
N ASN A 102 -2.34 -0.08 -17.99
CA ASN A 102 -1.87 0.51 -19.24
C ASN A 102 -3.02 1.24 -19.94
N THR A 103 -3.26 2.49 -19.53
CA THR A 103 -4.38 3.33 -19.99
C THR A 103 -4.34 3.71 -21.48
N GLU A 104 -3.18 3.55 -22.13
CA GLU A 104 -3.01 3.76 -23.58
C GLU A 104 -3.31 2.51 -24.43
N LEU A 105 -3.58 1.37 -23.79
CA LEU A 105 -3.78 0.08 -24.45
C LEU A 105 -5.12 0.06 -25.21
N LYS A 106 -5.11 0.43 -26.50
CA LYS A 106 -6.31 0.50 -27.33
C LYS A 106 -6.32 -0.58 -28.41
N ASN A 107 -7.51 -1.08 -28.73
CA ASN A 107 -7.80 -1.90 -29.93
C ASN A 107 -6.90 -3.13 -30.18
N CYS A 108 -6.38 -3.77 -29.13
CA CYS A 108 -5.55 -4.97 -29.28
C CYS A 108 -6.35 -6.24 -29.57
N SER A 109 -5.90 -7.09 -30.50
CA SER A 109 -6.44 -8.44 -30.62
C SER A 109 -5.63 -9.44 -29.79
N PHE A 110 -6.32 -10.20 -28.94
CA PHE A 110 -5.72 -11.23 -28.09
C PHE A 110 -5.83 -12.64 -28.69
N GLU A 111 -6.55 -12.80 -29.81
CA GLU A 111 -6.85 -14.10 -30.44
C GLU A 111 -5.61 -14.92 -30.83
N ARG A 112 -4.47 -14.24 -31.00
CA ARG A 112 -3.17 -14.88 -31.27
C ARG A 112 -2.69 -15.77 -30.12
N PHE A 113 -3.06 -15.48 -28.88
CA PHE A 113 -2.61 -16.22 -27.70
C PHE A 113 -3.50 -17.45 -27.47
N LYS A 114 -3.29 -18.48 -28.29
CA LYS A 114 -4.16 -19.67 -28.34
C LYS A 114 -4.20 -20.51 -27.05
N GLN A 115 -3.15 -20.42 -26.22
CA GLN A 115 -3.05 -21.14 -24.94
C GLN A 115 -3.49 -20.29 -23.74
N LEU A 116 -3.95 -19.06 -23.98
CA LEU A 116 -4.23 -18.10 -22.92
C LEU A 116 -5.43 -18.54 -22.07
N LYS A 117 -5.19 -18.85 -20.79
CA LYS A 117 -6.21 -19.27 -19.81
C LYS A 117 -6.64 -18.11 -18.92
N GLN A 118 -5.76 -17.15 -18.69
CA GLN A 118 -6.03 -16.00 -17.83
C GLN A 118 -5.69 -14.69 -18.54
N LEU A 119 -6.62 -13.75 -18.53
CA LEU A 119 -6.42 -12.42 -19.07
C LEU A 119 -6.84 -11.38 -18.04
N ASN A 120 -5.93 -10.48 -17.70
CA ASN A 120 -6.24 -9.29 -16.91
C ASN A 120 -5.92 -8.03 -17.71
N ILE A 121 -6.97 -7.28 -18.02
CA ILE A 121 -6.94 -5.99 -18.74
C ILE A 121 -7.65 -4.91 -17.91
N SER A 122 -7.53 -4.98 -16.57
CA SER A 122 -8.09 -3.98 -15.67
C SER A 122 -7.41 -2.61 -15.81
N CYS A 123 -8.14 -1.53 -15.50
CA CYS A 123 -7.58 -0.17 -15.59
C CYS A 123 -6.99 0.18 -16.98
N THR A 124 -7.61 -0.28 -18.08
CA THR A 124 -7.13 -0.02 -19.46
C THR A 124 -8.01 0.97 -20.24
N ASN A 125 -8.95 1.64 -19.56
CA ASN A 125 -9.92 2.58 -20.17
C ASN A 125 -10.76 1.96 -21.30
N ARG A 126 -10.98 0.65 -21.29
CA ARG A 126 -11.77 -0.03 -22.33
C ARG A 126 -13.25 0.26 -22.19
N THR A 127 -13.93 0.37 -23.33
CA THR A 127 -15.39 0.56 -23.40
C THR A 127 -16.15 -0.66 -23.93
N ASP A 128 -15.44 -1.58 -24.57
CA ASP A 128 -15.99 -2.81 -25.11
C ASP A 128 -14.97 -3.96 -25.08
N ILE A 129 -15.51 -5.17 -25.23
CA ILE A 129 -14.78 -6.44 -25.30
C ILE A 129 -15.14 -7.23 -26.56
N SER A 130 -15.54 -6.54 -27.64
CA SER A 130 -15.99 -7.16 -28.90
C SER A 130 -14.91 -8.03 -29.55
N ASN A 131 -13.65 -7.71 -29.28
CA ASN A 131 -12.43 -8.36 -29.74
C ASN A 131 -12.00 -9.59 -28.90
N LEU A 132 -12.72 -9.93 -27.82
CA LEU A 132 -12.36 -11.06 -26.94
C LEU A 132 -13.00 -12.38 -27.39
N LYS A 133 -12.49 -12.97 -28.47
CA LYS A 133 -12.92 -14.32 -28.92
C LYS A 133 -11.94 -15.40 -28.47
N LEU A 134 -11.91 -15.65 -27.16
CA LEU A 134 -10.97 -16.57 -26.53
C LEU A 134 -11.73 -17.67 -25.74
N PRO A 135 -12.33 -18.66 -26.42
CA PRO A 135 -13.20 -19.65 -25.78
C PRO A 135 -12.49 -20.51 -24.72
N GLN A 136 -11.16 -20.54 -24.72
CA GLN A 136 -10.33 -21.27 -23.75
C GLN A 136 -10.04 -20.50 -22.45
N LEU A 137 -10.45 -19.23 -22.33
CA LEU A 137 -10.27 -18.45 -21.10
C LEU A 137 -11.05 -19.08 -19.94
N ARG A 138 -10.40 -19.11 -18.77
CA ARG A 138 -10.98 -19.54 -17.49
C ARG A 138 -11.10 -18.39 -16.49
N ILE A 139 -10.15 -17.43 -16.53
CA ILE A 139 -10.15 -16.25 -15.66
C ILE A 139 -10.07 -14.99 -16.51
N LEU A 140 -10.96 -14.05 -16.26
CA LEU A 140 -11.01 -12.78 -16.97
C LEU A 140 -11.25 -11.63 -16.00
N ASN A 141 -10.26 -10.76 -15.86
CA ASN A 141 -10.38 -9.53 -15.09
C ASN A 141 -10.53 -8.31 -16.01
N LEU A 142 -11.69 -7.67 -15.92
CA LEU A 142 -12.12 -6.49 -16.66
C LEU A 142 -12.36 -5.30 -15.73
N SER A 143 -11.98 -5.38 -14.46
CA SER A 143 -12.26 -4.36 -13.44
C SER A 143 -11.73 -2.96 -13.81
N TYR A 144 -12.35 -1.92 -13.25
CA TYR A 144 -11.93 -0.52 -13.42
C TYR A 144 -11.79 -0.12 -14.90
N ASN A 145 -12.81 -0.44 -15.69
CA ASN A 145 -12.93 -0.01 -17.08
C ASN A 145 -14.28 0.73 -17.27
N TYR A 146 -14.60 1.05 -18.52
CA TYR A 146 -15.85 1.71 -18.91
C TYR A 146 -16.70 0.79 -19.79
N ILE A 147 -16.64 -0.52 -19.57
CA ILE A 147 -17.28 -1.54 -20.41
C ILE A 147 -18.79 -1.51 -20.19
N ARG A 148 -19.54 -1.33 -21.28
CA ARG A 148 -21.01 -1.40 -21.27
C ARG A 148 -21.54 -2.60 -22.04
N LEU A 149 -20.90 -2.94 -23.15
CA LEU A 149 -21.35 -3.99 -24.07
C LEU A 149 -20.59 -5.29 -23.82
N THR A 150 -21.34 -6.34 -23.50
CA THR A 150 -20.79 -7.63 -23.04
C THR A 150 -21.23 -8.82 -23.89
N HIS A 151 -21.85 -8.58 -25.05
CA HIS A 151 -22.35 -9.64 -25.95
C HIS A 151 -21.33 -10.76 -26.25
N THR A 152 -20.03 -10.45 -26.28
CA THR A 152 -18.94 -11.41 -26.52
C THR A 152 -18.83 -12.48 -25.45
N LEU A 153 -19.29 -12.22 -24.22
CA LEU A 153 -19.21 -13.20 -23.12
C LEU A 153 -19.90 -14.52 -23.47
N GLN A 154 -20.92 -14.50 -24.35
CA GLN A 154 -21.59 -15.73 -24.79
C GLN A 154 -20.64 -16.75 -25.46
N TYR A 155 -19.47 -16.30 -25.94
CA TYR A 155 -18.45 -17.15 -26.55
C TYR A 155 -17.40 -17.66 -25.56
N LEU A 156 -17.42 -17.21 -24.30
CA LEU A 156 -16.46 -17.57 -23.24
C LEU A 156 -17.02 -18.67 -22.34
N ALA A 157 -17.53 -19.76 -22.92
CA ALA A 157 -18.28 -20.78 -22.20
C ALA A 157 -17.51 -21.52 -21.08
N ASN A 158 -16.16 -21.48 -21.12
CA ASN A 158 -15.28 -22.12 -20.12
C ASN A 158 -14.87 -21.18 -18.98
N LEU A 159 -15.40 -19.96 -18.95
CA LEU A 159 -15.04 -18.99 -17.94
C LEU A 159 -15.55 -19.43 -16.56
N GLU A 160 -14.65 -19.44 -15.57
CA GLU A 160 -14.88 -19.85 -14.18
C GLU A 160 -14.84 -18.67 -13.22
N ASP A 161 -14.04 -17.65 -13.54
CA ASP A 161 -13.85 -16.44 -12.73
C ASP A 161 -13.93 -15.20 -13.64
N LEU A 162 -14.81 -14.28 -13.25
CA LEU A 162 -15.06 -13.03 -13.96
C LEU A 162 -15.17 -11.86 -13.00
N ASP A 163 -14.29 -10.89 -13.19
CA ASP A 163 -14.31 -9.63 -12.45
C ASP A 163 -14.67 -8.46 -13.38
N PHE A 164 -15.84 -7.89 -13.14
CA PHE A 164 -16.38 -6.72 -13.81
C PHE A 164 -16.41 -5.47 -12.91
N SER A 165 -15.86 -5.54 -11.70
CA SER A 165 -16.03 -4.48 -10.73
C SER A 165 -15.63 -3.10 -11.27
N TYR A 166 -16.31 -2.05 -10.82
CA TYR A 166 -16.09 -0.68 -11.29
C TYR A 166 -16.33 -0.46 -12.80
N ASN A 167 -17.19 -1.26 -13.44
CA ASN A 167 -17.72 -0.98 -14.79
C ASN A 167 -19.16 -0.46 -14.69
N ILE A 168 -19.32 0.86 -14.66
CA ILE A 168 -20.62 1.52 -14.46
C ILE A 168 -21.56 1.26 -15.64
N GLY A 169 -22.73 0.69 -15.34
CA GLY A 169 -23.80 0.45 -16.32
C GLY A 169 -23.53 -0.71 -17.26
N VAL A 170 -22.79 -1.73 -16.81
CA VAL A 170 -22.51 -2.95 -17.56
C VAL A 170 -23.79 -3.75 -17.85
N ASP A 171 -24.00 -4.17 -19.10
CA ASP A 171 -25.06 -5.13 -19.45
C ASP A 171 -24.66 -6.53 -18.95
N ILE A 172 -25.45 -7.13 -18.08
CA ILE A 172 -25.17 -8.45 -17.50
C ILE A 172 -25.98 -9.58 -18.15
N LYS A 173 -26.85 -9.29 -19.11
CA LYS A 173 -27.66 -10.33 -19.81
C LYS A 173 -26.85 -11.49 -20.36
N PRO A 174 -25.64 -11.29 -20.91
CA PRO A 174 -24.86 -12.41 -21.46
C PRO A 174 -24.30 -13.37 -20.40
N LEU A 175 -24.34 -13.03 -19.10
CA LEU A 175 -23.84 -13.90 -18.03
C LEU A 175 -24.60 -15.23 -17.95
N GLN A 176 -25.88 -15.27 -18.37
CA GLN A 176 -26.69 -16.50 -18.42
C GLN A 176 -26.06 -17.64 -19.24
N TYR A 177 -25.16 -17.31 -20.18
CA TYR A 177 -24.49 -18.30 -21.03
C TYR A 177 -23.24 -18.91 -20.38
N LEU A 178 -22.73 -18.32 -19.29
CA LEU A 178 -21.48 -18.72 -18.62
C LEU A 178 -21.73 -19.84 -17.60
N LYS A 179 -22.02 -21.04 -18.09
CA LYS A 179 -22.45 -22.18 -17.25
C LYS A 179 -21.37 -22.73 -16.30
N GLN A 180 -20.09 -22.45 -16.59
CA GLN A 180 -18.95 -22.86 -15.76
C GLN A 180 -18.56 -21.80 -14.73
N LEU A 181 -19.23 -20.64 -14.71
CA LEU A 181 -18.84 -19.55 -13.83
C LEU A 181 -19.10 -19.91 -12.37
N ARG A 182 -18.07 -19.74 -11.55
CA ARG A 182 -18.07 -20.02 -10.11
C ARG A 182 -17.84 -18.76 -9.29
N ILE A 183 -17.06 -17.82 -9.79
CA ILE A 183 -16.72 -16.57 -9.13
C ILE A 183 -17.17 -15.41 -10.02
N LEU A 184 -17.95 -14.51 -9.46
CA LEU A 184 -18.45 -13.33 -10.15
C LEU A 184 -18.34 -12.10 -9.27
N ASN A 185 -17.62 -11.08 -9.75
CA ASN A 185 -17.54 -9.78 -9.12
C ASN A 185 -18.20 -8.70 -9.99
N LEU A 186 -19.27 -8.12 -9.48
CA LEU A 186 -20.06 -7.02 -10.06
C LEU A 186 -20.10 -5.81 -9.11
N SER A 187 -19.12 -5.68 -8.22
CA SER A 187 -19.07 -4.58 -7.25
C SER A 187 -18.92 -3.24 -7.96
N GLU A 188 -19.55 -2.18 -7.46
CA GLU A 188 -19.41 -0.79 -7.95
C GLU A 188 -19.78 -0.62 -9.44
N CYS A 189 -20.71 -1.43 -9.93
CA CYS A 189 -21.20 -1.38 -11.31
C CYS A 189 -22.43 -0.46 -11.49
N ASN A 190 -22.94 0.12 -10.40
CA ASN A 190 -24.18 0.92 -10.36
C ASN A 190 -25.36 0.22 -11.05
N LEU A 191 -25.55 -1.06 -10.74
CA LEU A 191 -26.64 -1.86 -11.31
C LEU A 191 -27.98 -1.41 -10.73
N GLU A 192 -28.90 -0.96 -11.60
CA GLU A 192 -30.28 -0.61 -11.22
C GLU A 192 -31.20 -1.83 -11.20
N THR A 193 -30.90 -2.88 -11.97
CA THR A 193 -31.70 -4.13 -12.01
C THR A 193 -30.80 -5.34 -12.24
N ILE A 194 -31.01 -6.41 -11.47
CA ILE A 194 -30.65 -7.78 -11.87
C ILE A 194 -31.95 -8.52 -12.16
N LYS A 195 -32.14 -9.06 -13.37
CA LYS A 195 -33.28 -9.96 -13.63
C LYS A 195 -32.88 -11.41 -13.37
N ILE A 196 -33.82 -12.18 -12.79
CA ILE A 196 -33.63 -13.57 -12.31
C ILE A 196 -32.95 -14.52 -13.30
N LEU A 197 -33.18 -14.34 -14.60
CA LEU A 197 -32.70 -15.26 -15.64
C LEU A 197 -31.22 -15.04 -16.04
N GLU A 198 -30.52 -14.11 -15.40
CA GLU A 198 -29.23 -13.62 -15.88
C GLU A 198 -28.02 -14.16 -15.11
N LEU A 199 -28.19 -14.81 -13.94
CA LEU A 199 -27.06 -15.29 -13.12
C LEU A 199 -26.80 -16.81 -13.26
N PRO A 200 -25.54 -17.25 -13.37
CA PRO A 200 -25.20 -18.67 -13.42
C PRO A 200 -25.55 -19.41 -12.12
N PRO A 201 -26.25 -20.56 -12.16
CA PRO A 201 -26.69 -21.27 -10.96
C PRO A 201 -25.56 -21.99 -10.19
N ASN A 202 -24.38 -22.11 -10.80
CA ASN A 202 -23.21 -22.80 -10.23
C ASN A 202 -22.26 -21.86 -9.48
N LEU A 203 -22.67 -20.60 -9.26
CA LEU A 203 -21.86 -19.65 -8.50
C LEU A 203 -21.60 -20.17 -7.09
N VAL A 204 -20.34 -20.02 -6.68
CA VAL A 204 -19.82 -20.32 -5.35
C VAL A 204 -19.48 -19.03 -4.63
N GLU A 205 -19.03 -18.01 -5.36
CA GLU A 205 -18.70 -16.70 -4.83
C GLU A 205 -19.38 -15.60 -5.65
N LEU A 206 -20.02 -14.67 -4.94
CA LEU A 206 -20.69 -13.52 -5.55
C LEU A 206 -20.39 -12.23 -4.78
N TYR A 207 -19.86 -11.24 -5.50
CA TYR A 207 -19.55 -9.91 -4.98
C TYR A 207 -20.37 -8.87 -5.73
N VAL A 208 -21.24 -8.14 -5.03
CA VAL A 208 -22.10 -7.07 -5.58
C VAL A 208 -22.02 -5.80 -4.74
N CYS A 209 -20.91 -5.62 -4.02
CA CYS A 209 -20.69 -4.49 -3.11
C CYS A 209 -20.88 -3.14 -3.82
N GLY A 210 -21.48 -2.14 -3.16
CA GLY A 210 -21.59 -0.78 -3.67
C GLY A 210 -22.68 -0.56 -4.74
N ASN A 211 -23.53 -1.55 -5.02
CA ASN A 211 -24.68 -1.37 -5.91
C ASN A 211 -25.93 -0.96 -5.11
N ALA A 212 -26.03 0.31 -4.71
CA ALA A 212 -27.06 0.78 -3.78
C ALA A 212 -28.53 0.62 -4.25
N ASN A 213 -28.79 0.51 -5.56
CA ASN A 213 -30.14 0.41 -6.14
C ASN A 213 -30.50 -1.00 -6.63
N ILE A 214 -29.69 -2.00 -6.27
CA ILE A 214 -29.82 -3.33 -6.85
C ILE A 214 -30.97 -4.13 -6.24
N ASP A 215 -31.77 -4.78 -7.08
CA ASP A 215 -32.71 -5.82 -6.64
C ASP A 215 -31.95 -7.14 -6.42
N LEU A 216 -31.82 -7.56 -5.16
CA LEU A 216 -31.16 -8.82 -4.77
C LEU A 216 -32.10 -10.04 -4.76
N SER A 217 -33.39 -9.89 -5.04
CA SER A 217 -34.36 -10.99 -5.04
C SER A 217 -33.95 -12.23 -5.88
N PRO A 218 -33.22 -12.09 -7.01
CA PRO A 218 -32.68 -13.23 -7.77
C PRO A 218 -31.71 -14.14 -7.02
N ILE A 219 -31.03 -13.63 -6.01
CA ILE A 219 -29.91 -14.34 -5.38
C ILE A 219 -30.40 -15.56 -4.59
N GLN A 220 -31.66 -15.57 -4.15
CA GLN A 220 -32.29 -16.70 -3.44
C GLN A 220 -32.17 -18.05 -4.19
N TYR A 221 -31.94 -18.03 -5.51
CA TYR A 221 -31.78 -19.24 -6.33
C TYR A 221 -30.34 -19.76 -6.40
N LEU A 222 -29.36 -19.02 -5.90
CA LEU A 222 -27.92 -19.35 -5.96
C LEU A 222 -27.49 -20.21 -4.76
N VAL A 223 -28.18 -21.31 -4.52
CA VAL A 223 -28.06 -22.15 -3.31
C VAL A 223 -26.69 -22.79 -3.08
N ASN A 224 -25.80 -22.73 -4.07
CA ASN A 224 -24.42 -23.23 -3.99
C ASN A 224 -23.42 -22.18 -3.47
N LEU A 225 -23.86 -20.95 -3.21
CA LEU A 225 -23.00 -19.89 -2.69
C LEU A 225 -22.41 -20.28 -1.34
N LYS A 226 -21.09 -20.11 -1.24
CA LYS A 226 -20.30 -20.26 -0.02
C LYS A 226 -19.81 -18.90 0.48
N GLN A 227 -19.50 -17.99 -0.43
CA GLN A 227 -19.03 -16.66 -0.08
C GLN A 227 -19.86 -15.59 -0.78
N MET A 228 -20.24 -14.58 -0.02
CA MET A 228 -21.06 -13.50 -0.54
C MET A 228 -20.71 -12.14 0.06
N ASN A 229 -20.56 -11.14 -0.80
CA ASN A 229 -20.42 -9.75 -0.40
C ASN A 229 -21.53 -8.89 -1.02
N ILE A 230 -22.45 -8.43 -0.17
CA ILE A 230 -23.54 -7.49 -0.50
C ILE A 230 -23.43 -6.20 0.32
N SER A 231 -22.20 -5.80 0.61
CA SER A 231 -21.95 -4.59 1.40
C SER A 231 -22.34 -3.33 0.60
N TYR A 232 -22.78 -2.28 1.28
CA TYR A 232 -23.26 -1.05 0.63
C TYR A 232 -24.31 -1.26 -0.48
N THR A 233 -25.22 -2.24 -0.35
CA THR A 233 -26.35 -2.43 -1.28
C THR A 233 -27.67 -1.84 -0.74
N ASN A 234 -27.60 -1.05 0.33
CA ASN A 234 -28.73 -0.37 0.98
C ASN A 234 -29.86 -1.32 1.44
N ILE A 235 -29.53 -2.57 1.75
CA ILE A 235 -30.51 -3.52 2.29
C ILE A 235 -30.77 -3.25 3.78
N ASN A 236 -31.98 -3.58 4.23
CA ASN A 236 -32.40 -3.43 5.62
C ASN A 236 -32.71 -4.76 6.33
N ASN A 237 -32.73 -5.86 5.58
CA ASN A 237 -32.92 -7.22 6.08
C ASN A 237 -32.24 -8.19 5.10
N ILE A 238 -32.16 -9.46 5.50
CA ILE A 238 -31.47 -10.52 4.76
C ILE A 238 -32.37 -11.74 4.52
N ASN A 239 -33.70 -11.56 4.52
CA ASN A 239 -34.65 -12.66 4.33
C ASN A 239 -34.51 -13.34 2.95
N ILE A 240 -34.10 -12.58 1.93
CA ILE A 240 -33.84 -13.08 0.58
C ILE A 240 -32.68 -14.09 0.53
N LEU A 241 -31.85 -14.14 1.58
CA LEU A 241 -30.72 -15.06 1.66
C LEU A 241 -31.11 -16.39 2.31
N GLN A 242 -32.30 -16.55 2.89
CA GLN A 242 -32.70 -17.76 3.62
C GLN A 242 -32.38 -19.10 2.92
N PRO A 243 -32.54 -19.25 1.59
CA PRO A 243 -32.20 -20.51 0.90
C PRO A 243 -30.70 -20.83 0.84
N LEU A 244 -29.82 -19.86 1.12
CA LEU A 244 -28.37 -19.96 0.96
C LEU A 244 -27.70 -20.63 2.17
N ILE A 245 -28.19 -21.80 2.55
CA ILE A 245 -27.78 -22.54 3.76
C ILE A 245 -26.31 -23.00 3.75
N ASN A 246 -25.65 -22.95 2.59
CA ASN A 246 -24.25 -23.33 2.40
C ASN A 246 -23.26 -22.17 2.58
N LEU A 247 -23.74 -20.97 2.94
CA LEU A 247 -22.87 -19.83 3.18
C LEU A 247 -21.88 -20.10 4.33
N GLU A 248 -20.61 -19.90 4.02
CA GLU A 248 -19.45 -19.99 4.92
C GLU A 248 -18.91 -18.59 5.25
N GLU A 249 -19.04 -17.63 4.32
CA GLU A 249 -18.60 -16.25 4.49
C GLU A 249 -19.66 -15.25 4.00
N LEU A 250 -20.05 -14.31 4.86
CA LEU A 250 -21.03 -13.27 4.55
C LEU A 250 -20.53 -11.88 4.95
N TYR A 251 -20.47 -10.98 3.97
CA TYR A 251 -20.10 -9.58 4.15
C TYR A 251 -21.29 -8.69 3.81
N ILE A 252 -21.84 -8.01 4.82
CA ILE A 252 -23.03 -7.16 4.70
C ILE A 252 -22.77 -5.76 5.28
N TYR A 253 -21.50 -5.32 5.32
CA TYR A 253 -21.12 -4.08 5.98
C TYR A 253 -21.69 -2.83 5.29
N GLY A 254 -21.89 -1.77 6.06
CA GLY A 254 -22.42 -0.50 5.54
C GLY A 254 -23.88 -0.54 5.06
N ASN A 255 -24.63 -1.60 5.37
CA ASN A 255 -26.08 -1.69 5.16
C ASN A 255 -26.85 -1.16 6.38
N HIS A 256 -28.18 -1.26 6.40
CA HIS A 256 -29.02 -0.77 7.50
C HIS A 256 -29.85 -1.90 8.12
N ILE A 257 -29.15 -2.94 8.59
CA ILE A 257 -29.75 -4.19 9.07
C ILE A 257 -29.84 -4.15 10.60
N ALA A 258 -31.04 -3.85 11.11
CA ALA A 258 -31.30 -3.81 12.55
C ALA A 258 -31.65 -5.18 13.13
N ASP A 259 -32.37 -6.01 12.38
CA ASP A 259 -32.78 -7.36 12.76
C ASP A 259 -31.93 -8.40 12.03
N LEU A 260 -31.42 -9.36 12.80
CA LEU A 260 -30.54 -10.44 12.35
C LEU A 260 -31.19 -11.82 12.46
N ILE A 261 -32.51 -11.91 12.67
CA ILE A 261 -33.19 -13.19 12.90
C ILE A 261 -32.92 -14.23 11.81
N ASP A 262 -32.78 -13.81 10.55
CA ASP A 262 -32.49 -14.70 9.41
C ASP A 262 -31.09 -15.32 9.46
N LEU A 263 -30.16 -14.84 10.30
CA LEU A 263 -28.87 -15.50 10.48
C LEU A 263 -29.01 -16.92 11.03
N GLN A 264 -30.15 -17.28 11.64
CA GLN A 264 -30.42 -18.63 12.12
C GLN A 264 -30.34 -19.71 11.03
N TYR A 265 -30.46 -19.34 9.75
CA TYR A 265 -30.42 -20.29 8.64
C TYR A 265 -28.99 -20.61 8.15
N PHE A 266 -27.97 -19.84 8.57
CA PHE A 266 -26.60 -19.96 8.06
C PHE A 266 -25.67 -20.66 9.05
N ALA A 267 -26.01 -21.89 9.45
CA ALA A 267 -25.27 -22.66 10.45
C ALA A 267 -23.79 -22.92 10.08
N ASN A 268 -23.44 -22.85 8.79
CA ASN A 268 -22.07 -23.07 8.28
C ASN A 268 -21.20 -21.80 8.28
N LEU A 269 -21.71 -20.65 8.72
CA LEU A 269 -20.93 -19.41 8.72
C LEU A 269 -19.69 -19.55 9.59
N THR A 270 -18.55 -19.27 8.98
CA THR A 270 -17.24 -19.19 9.63
C THR A 270 -16.74 -17.75 9.69
N LYS A 271 -17.17 -16.88 8.77
CA LYS A 271 -16.83 -15.45 8.76
C LYS A 271 -18.06 -14.58 8.53
N LEU A 272 -18.22 -13.55 9.35
CA LEU A 272 -19.33 -12.61 9.25
C LEU A 272 -18.84 -11.18 9.46
N ASN A 273 -19.10 -10.30 8.48
CA ASN A 273 -18.87 -8.87 8.62
C ASN A 273 -20.20 -8.11 8.70
N LEU A 274 -20.45 -7.56 9.89
CA LEU A 274 -21.61 -6.76 10.28
C LEU A 274 -21.20 -5.30 10.60
N SER A 275 -20.02 -4.85 10.17
CA SER A 275 -19.56 -3.50 10.46
C SER A 275 -20.45 -2.42 9.84
N GLU A 276 -20.65 -1.32 10.57
CA GLU A 276 -21.47 -0.18 10.15
C GLU A 276 -22.91 -0.55 9.71
N THR A 277 -23.51 -1.59 10.30
CA THR A 277 -24.88 -2.06 9.96
C THR A 277 -26.00 -1.48 10.81
N LYS A 278 -25.66 -0.77 11.90
CA LYS A 278 -26.58 -0.28 12.94
C LYS A 278 -27.27 -1.40 13.73
N VAL A 279 -26.71 -2.61 13.73
CA VAL A 279 -27.19 -3.70 14.58
C VAL A 279 -27.08 -3.30 16.06
N GLN A 280 -28.06 -3.74 16.87
CA GLN A 280 -28.06 -3.54 18.32
C GLN A 280 -28.04 -4.87 19.08
N ASN A 281 -28.86 -5.84 18.64
CA ASN A 281 -28.98 -7.14 19.28
C ASN A 281 -28.29 -8.23 18.46
N ILE A 282 -27.24 -8.81 19.04
CA ILE A 282 -26.44 -9.87 18.42
C ILE A 282 -26.66 -11.25 19.07
N LYS A 283 -27.70 -11.43 19.89
CA LYS A 283 -27.97 -12.70 20.58
C LYS A 283 -28.13 -13.88 19.62
N ILE A 284 -28.63 -13.62 18.41
CA ILE A 284 -28.78 -14.63 17.36
C ILE A 284 -27.44 -15.26 16.93
N LEU A 285 -26.33 -14.52 17.06
CA LEU A 285 -25.00 -15.02 16.70
C LEU A 285 -24.55 -16.19 17.58
N LEU A 286 -25.19 -16.41 18.73
CA LEU A 286 -24.94 -17.57 19.59
C LEU A 286 -25.34 -18.90 18.92
N LEU A 287 -26.17 -18.87 17.87
CA LEU A 287 -26.52 -20.06 17.09
C LEU A 287 -25.44 -20.43 16.06
N LEU A 288 -24.49 -19.52 15.77
CA LEU A 288 -23.44 -19.72 14.78
C LEU A 288 -22.21 -20.38 15.42
N GLU A 289 -22.34 -21.67 15.75
CA GLU A 289 -21.33 -22.44 16.49
C GLU A 289 -19.98 -22.57 15.75
N HIS A 290 -19.97 -22.41 14.43
CA HIS A 290 -18.77 -22.48 13.59
C HIS A 290 -18.13 -21.12 13.27
N LEU A 291 -18.69 -20.02 13.80
CA LEU A 291 -18.21 -18.68 13.50
C LEU A 291 -16.84 -18.42 14.14
N LYS A 292 -15.81 -18.18 13.31
CA LYS A 292 -14.42 -17.96 13.75
C LYS A 292 -13.99 -16.50 13.61
N GLU A 293 -14.48 -15.82 12.59
CA GLU A 293 -14.17 -14.41 12.34
C GLU A 293 -15.45 -13.56 12.40
N LEU A 294 -15.42 -12.53 13.24
CA LEU A 294 -16.54 -11.61 13.40
C LEU A 294 -16.07 -10.16 13.42
N ASP A 295 -16.66 -9.35 12.55
CA ASP A 295 -16.49 -7.91 12.54
C ASP A 295 -17.81 -7.21 12.89
N LEU A 296 -17.81 -6.48 14.00
CA LEU A 296 -18.93 -5.69 14.52
C LEU A 296 -18.57 -4.21 14.63
N SER A 297 -17.54 -3.75 13.92
CA SER A 297 -16.99 -2.40 14.04
C SER A 297 -17.97 -1.32 13.59
N GLY A 298 -17.92 -0.13 14.17
CA GLY A 298 -18.76 1.00 13.77
C GLY A 298 -20.26 0.85 14.10
N ASN A 299 -20.60 0.07 15.12
CA ASN A 299 -21.95 -0.12 15.63
C ASN A 299 -22.02 0.29 17.12
N PRO A 300 -22.14 1.59 17.43
CA PRO A 300 -21.98 2.12 18.79
C PRO A 300 -23.07 1.72 19.79
N ASP A 301 -24.20 1.18 19.34
CA ASP A 301 -25.37 0.87 20.16
C ASP A 301 -25.58 -0.65 20.37
N ILE A 302 -24.56 -1.47 20.07
CA ILE A 302 -24.61 -2.93 20.28
C ILE A 302 -24.62 -3.29 21.77
N ASP A 303 -25.49 -4.24 22.14
CA ASP A 303 -25.31 -5.05 23.34
C ASP A 303 -24.29 -6.17 23.10
N PHE A 304 -23.07 -5.98 23.59
CA PHE A 304 -21.97 -6.93 23.44
C PHE A 304 -22.01 -8.11 24.41
N GLN A 305 -22.99 -8.18 25.33
CA GLN A 305 -23.08 -9.28 26.31
C GLN A 305 -23.07 -10.69 25.70
N PRO A 306 -23.66 -10.95 24.51
CA PRO A 306 -23.61 -12.27 23.90
C PRO A 306 -22.18 -12.75 23.56
N ILE A 307 -21.25 -11.84 23.25
CA ILE A 307 -19.88 -12.19 22.82
C ILE A 307 -19.15 -13.05 23.86
N GLN A 308 -19.43 -12.88 25.16
CA GLN A 308 -18.78 -13.65 26.23
C GLN A 308 -18.92 -15.18 26.08
N LYS A 309 -19.91 -15.65 25.32
CA LYS A 309 -20.18 -17.07 25.08
C LYS A 309 -19.61 -17.58 23.76
N MET A 310 -19.10 -16.70 22.90
CA MET A 310 -18.60 -17.03 21.55
C MET A 310 -17.14 -17.49 21.61
N ILE A 311 -16.86 -18.48 22.46
CA ILE A 311 -15.51 -18.97 22.79
C ILE A 311 -14.74 -19.56 21.59
N GLN A 312 -15.44 -19.85 20.50
CA GLN A 312 -14.89 -20.37 19.25
C GLN A 312 -14.19 -19.29 18.40
N LEU A 313 -14.40 -18.00 18.70
CA LEU A 313 -13.84 -16.91 17.91
C LEU A 313 -12.31 -16.90 17.94
N GLN A 314 -11.73 -16.73 16.76
CA GLN A 314 -10.28 -16.59 16.54
C GLN A 314 -9.91 -15.16 16.13
N LYS A 315 -10.83 -14.46 15.44
CA LYS A 315 -10.67 -13.07 15.04
C LYS A 315 -11.89 -12.25 15.37
N LEU A 316 -11.68 -11.15 16.08
CA LEU A 316 -12.74 -10.25 16.51
C LEU A 316 -12.34 -8.79 16.27
N GLN A 317 -13.21 -8.07 15.55
CA GLN A 317 -13.04 -6.64 15.27
C GLN A 317 -14.19 -5.86 15.88
N LEU A 318 -13.85 -4.92 16.76
CA LEU A 318 -14.77 -4.10 17.54
C LEU A 318 -14.39 -2.61 17.47
N GLN A 319 -13.84 -2.17 16.34
CA GLN A 319 -13.35 -0.80 16.21
C GLN A 319 -14.51 0.18 16.24
N ARG A 320 -14.28 1.42 16.71
CA ARG A 320 -15.27 2.52 16.62
C ARG A 320 -16.63 2.19 17.28
N ASN A 321 -16.65 1.40 18.35
CA ASN A 321 -17.86 0.94 19.05
C ASN A 321 -18.14 1.65 20.38
N LYS A 322 -17.36 2.69 20.72
CA LYS A 322 -17.46 3.44 21.99
C LYS A 322 -17.33 2.56 23.25
N LEU A 323 -16.66 1.42 23.15
CA LEU A 323 -16.39 0.55 24.29
C LEU A 323 -15.56 1.29 25.34
N LYS A 324 -15.92 1.09 26.61
CA LYS A 324 -15.14 1.59 27.77
C LYS A 324 -14.45 0.48 28.55
N ASN A 325 -14.87 -0.77 28.36
CA ASN A 325 -14.33 -1.95 29.03
C ASN A 325 -14.54 -3.17 28.14
N ILE A 326 -13.57 -4.09 28.15
CA ILE A 326 -13.58 -5.36 27.41
C ILE A 326 -13.63 -6.60 28.32
N SER A 327 -14.10 -6.48 29.57
CA SER A 327 -14.16 -7.60 30.53
C SER A 327 -14.93 -8.80 30.00
N LEU A 328 -15.94 -8.57 29.17
CA LEU A 328 -16.71 -9.60 28.48
C LEU A 328 -15.88 -10.49 27.54
N LEU A 329 -14.70 -10.02 27.09
CA LEU A 329 -13.81 -10.77 26.22
C LEU A 329 -12.90 -11.74 26.99
N SER A 330 -12.78 -11.63 28.31
CA SER A 330 -11.76 -12.36 29.11
C SER A 330 -11.77 -13.88 28.92
N GLY A 331 -12.93 -14.46 28.57
CA GLY A 331 -13.08 -15.90 28.34
C GLY A 331 -12.76 -16.36 26.91
N LEU A 332 -12.51 -15.45 25.97
CA LEU A 332 -12.26 -15.76 24.56
C LEU A 332 -10.81 -16.12 24.30
N ILE A 333 -10.31 -17.12 25.04
CA ILE A 333 -8.90 -17.52 25.04
C ILE A 333 -8.38 -18.03 23.68
N ASN A 334 -9.26 -18.35 22.74
CA ASN A 334 -8.91 -18.78 21.38
C ASN A 334 -8.68 -17.62 20.42
N LEU A 335 -8.85 -16.36 20.86
CA LEU A 335 -8.56 -15.20 20.03
C LEU A 335 -7.07 -15.12 19.69
N GLU A 336 -6.80 -15.05 18.39
CA GLU A 336 -5.49 -14.83 17.79
C GLU A 336 -5.40 -13.39 17.26
N HIS A 337 -6.51 -12.83 16.77
CA HIS A 337 -6.60 -11.48 16.23
C HIS A 337 -7.67 -10.66 16.94
N LEU A 338 -7.28 -9.52 17.52
CA LEU A 338 -8.20 -8.58 18.15
C LEU A 338 -7.91 -7.15 17.72
N SER A 339 -8.95 -6.45 17.24
CA SER A 339 -8.87 -5.02 16.98
C SER A 339 -9.97 -4.27 17.72
N LEU A 340 -9.52 -3.28 18.49
CA LEU A 340 -10.29 -2.46 19.40
C LEU A 340 -10.05 -0.97 19.16
N SER A 341 -9.41 -0.60 18.05
CA SER A 341 -9.04 0.78 17.80
C SER A 341 -10.23 1.74 17.77
N PHE A 342 -9.97 3.01 18.07
CA PHE A 342 -10.99 4.05 18.15
C PHE A 342 -12.09 3.79 19.20
N ASN A 343 -11.76 3.09 20.28
CA ASN A 343 -12.58 3.03 21.50
C ASN A 343 -11.97 3.93 22.57
N ASP A 344 -12.34 5.21 22.54
CA ASP A 344 -11.76 6.23 23.44
C ASP A 344 -11.99 5.89 24.93
N ASN A 345 -10.97 6.10 25.77
CA ASN A 345 -10.97 5.79 27.21
C ASN A 345 -11.29 4.31 27.51
N LEU A 346 -10.68 3.38 26.76
CA LEU A 346 -10.90 1.95 26.94
C LEU A 346 -10.02 1.37 28.06
N ASP A 347 -10.66 0.70 29.02
CA ASP A 347 -9.95 -0.16 29.98
C ASP A 347 -9.52 -1.47 29.30
N ILE A 348 -8.21 -1.60 29.06
CA ILE A 348 -7.58 -2.77 28.46
C ILE A 348 -7.08 -3.80 29.47
N SER A 349 -7.29 -3.60 30.78
CA SER A 349 -6.83 -4.55 31.82
C SER A 349 -7.24 -6.01 31.55
N PRO A 350 -8.47 -6.30 31.08
CA PRO A 350 -8.90 -7.68 30.79
C PRO A 350 -8.13 -8.37 29.65
N ILE A 351 -7.39 -7.63 28.83
CA ILE A 351 -6.67 -8.24 27.69
C ILE A 351 -5.63 -9.25 28.14
N GLN A 352 -5.13 -9.14 29.38
CA GLN A 352 -4.10 -10.02 29.92
C GLN A 352 -4.47 -11.52 29.91
N TYR A 353 -5.78 -11.83 29.81
CA TYR A 353 -6.28 -13.20 29.73
C TYR A 353 -6.24 -13.80 28.31
N LEU A 354 -6.08 -12.97 27.28
CA LEU A 354 -6.09 -13.38 25.86
C LEU A 354 -4.71 -13.81 25.37
N VAL A 355 -4.11 -14.78 26.06
CA VAL A 355 -2.69 -15.17 25.92
C VAL A 355 -2.31 -15.76 24.56
N ASN A 356 -3.28 -16.13 23.72
CA ASN A 356 -3.07 -16.66 22.37
C ASN A 356 -3.05 -15.58 21.28
N LEU A 357 -3.24 -14.29 21.63
CA LEU A 357 -3.16 -13.20 20.67
C LEU A 357 -1.80 -13.17 19.97
N THR A 358 -1.84 -13.17 18.64
CA THR A 358 -0.70 -12.92 17.75
C THR A 358 -0.79 -11.53 17.14
N ASN A 359 -2.00 -10.97 17.00
CA ASN A 359 -2.23 -9.66 16.41
C ASN A 359 -3.17 -8.83 17.28
N LEU A 360 -2.69 -7.66 17.70
CA LEU A 360 -3.46 -6.73 18.51
C LEU A 360 -3.38 -5.31 17.97
N ASP A 361 -4.55 -4.70 17.78
CA ASP A 361 -4.70 -3.28 17.48
C ASP A 361 -5.57 -2.60 18.55
N ILE A 362 -4.97 -1.69 19.30
CA ILE A 362 -5.58 -0.83 20.32
C ILE A 362 -5.18 0.64 20.08
N ALA A 363 -5.00 1.02 18.81
CA ALA A 363 -4.70 2.40 18.45
C ALA A 363 -5.88 3.34 18.77
N PHE A 364 -5.60 4.63 19.01
CA PHE A 364 -6.64 5.63 19.26
C PHE A 364 -7.62 5.29 20.41
N CYS A 365 -7.11 4.71 21.51
CA CYS A 365 -7.93 4.27 22.65
C CYS A 365 -7.72 5.12 23.93
N ASN A 366 -6.86 6.14 23.87
CA ASN A 366 -6.47 6.99 25.00
C ASN A 366 -5.83 6.20 26.17
N ILE A 367 -5.02 5.18 25.84
CA ILE A 367 -4.35 4.30 26.80
C ILE A 367 -3.04 4.94 27.28
N SER A 368 -2.73 4.82 28.57
CA SER A 368 -1.42 5.20 29.13
C SER A 368 -0.69 4.06 29.82
N ASP A 369 -1.44 3.12 30.41
CA ASP A 369 -0.88 1.94 31.08
C ASP A 369 -0.87 0.73 30.12
N THR A 370 0.30 0.15 29.93
CA THR A 370 0.53 -1.02 29.07
C THR A 370 0.79 -2.30 29.87
N SER A 371 0.64 -2.27 31.20
CA SER A 371 0.97 -3.36 32.12
C SER A 371 0.27 -4.69 31.78
N SER A 372 -0.98 -4.61 31.31
CA SER A 372 -1.78 -5.78 30.92
C SER A 372 -1.26 -6.50 29.67
N LEU A 373 -0.41 -5.86 28.86
CA LEU A 373 0.17 -6.46 27.65
C LEU A 373 1.31 -7.44 27.97
N ARG A 374 1.86 -7.43 29.19
CA ARG A 374 3.03 -8.25 29.58
C ARG A 374 2.81 -9.75 29.41
N THR A 375 1.56 -10.23 29.49
CA THR A 375 1.22 -11.66 29.40
C THR A 375 1.10 -12.15 27.96
N LEU A 376 1.01 -11.27 26.97
CA LEU A 376 0.71 -11.58 25.58
C LEU A 376 1.94 -12.03 24.78
N VAL A 377 2.71 -12.96 25.33
CA VAL A 377 4.03 -13.39 24.83
C VAL A 377 4.02 -14.00 23.42
N ASN A 378 2.83 -14.29 22.88
CA ASN A 378 2.64 -14.77 21.52
C ASN A 378 2.46 -13.66 20.46
N LEU A 379 2.40 -12.39 20.87
CA LEU A 379 2.21 -11.28 19.93
C LEU A 379 3.33 -11.20 18.90
N GLU A 380 2.90 -11.13 17.64
CA GLU A 380 3.73 -10.93 16.45
C GLU A 380 3.51 -9.55 15.84
N VAL A 381 2.29 -9.00 15.95
CA VAL A 381 1.93 -7.67 15.46
C VAL A 381 1.20 -6.90 16.56
N LEU A 382 1.72 -5.72 16.88
CA LEU A 382 1.13 -4.84 17.88
C LEU A 382 1.03 -3.40 17.34
N ASP A 383 -0.19 -2.86 17.33
CA ASP A 383 -0.44 -1.43 17.12
C ASP A 383 -1.05 -0.81 18.38
N ILE A 384 -0.28 0.11 18.98
CA ILE A 384 -0.67 0.94 20.12
C ILE A 384 -0.52 2.44 19.78
N SER A 385 -0.57 2.79 18.49
CA SER A 385 -0.40 4.15 18.00
C SER A 385 -1.49 5.12 18.49
N SER A 386 -1.17 6.41 18.55
CA SER A 386 -2.09 7.49 18.90
C SER A 386 -2.77 7.27 20.25
N ASN A 387 -1.95 6.96 21.26
CA ASN A 387 -2.34 6.81 22.65
C ASN A 387 -1.58 7.84 23.52
N LYS A 388 -1.56 7.66 24.85
CA LYS A 388 -0.83 8.52 25.81
C LYS A 388 0.29 7.73 26.51
N ILE A 389 0.92 6.81 25.79
CA ILE A 389 1.93 5.91 26.33
C ILE A 389 3.27 6.65 26.39
N ASN A 390 3.95 6.56 27.53
CA ASN A 390 5.31 7.09 27.73
C ASN A 390 6.31 6.01 28.16
N ASP A 391 5.83 4.93 28.76
CA ASP A 391 6.62 3.77 29.17
C ASP A 391 6.12 2.50 28.47
N ILE A 392 7.06 1.80 27.84
CA ILE A 392 6.84 0.54 27.14
C ILE A 392 7.59 -0.63 27.79
N HIS A 393 8.14 -0.48 28.99
CA HIS A 393 8.89 -1.53 29.69
C HIS A 393 8.10 -2.84 29.84
N HIS A 394 6.78 -2.76 29.98
CA HIS A 394 5.90 -3.94 30.08
C HIS A 394 5.90 -4.82 28.82
N LEU A 395 6.30 -4.29 27.67
CA LEU A 395 6.41 -5.04 26.42
C LEU A 395 7.65 -5.95 26.37
N GLN A 396 8.48 -5.97 27.42
CA GLN A 396 9.82 -6.56 27.32
C GLN A 396 9.85 -8.05 26.94
N ASN A 397 8.80 -8.80 27.27
CA ASN A 397 8.72 -10.23 26.99
C ASN A 397 8.10 -10.55 25.62
N LEU A 398 7.68 -9.54 24.85
CA LEU A 398 7.04 -9.71 23.54
C LEU A 398 8.08 -9.95 22.43
N VAL A 399 8.98 -10.89 22.66
CA VAL A 399 10.16 -11.14 21.80
C VAL A 399 9.82 -11.69 20.42
N LYS A 400 8.59 -12.18 20.22
CA LYS A 400 8.06 -12.65 18.94
C LYS A 400 7.58 -11.53 18.02
N LEU A 401 7.55 -10.28 18.48
CA LEU A 401 7.11 -9.15 17.65
C LEU A 401 7.93 -9.06 16.36
N THR A 402 7.20 -9.07 15.26
CA THR A 402 7.71 -8.84 13.89
C THR A 402 7.32 -7.45 13.39
N ALA A 403 6.21 -6.89 13.87
CA ALA A 403 5.78 -5.53 13.61
C ALA A 403 5.32 -4.83 14.90
N LEU A 404 5.85 -3.63 15.13
CA LEU A 404 5.48 -2.77 16.26
C LEU A 404 5.18 -1.36 15.75
N GLU A 405 3.96 -0.89 15.97
CA GLU A 405 3.50 0.45 15.66
C GLU A 405 3.14 1.17 16.96
N ILE A 406 3.92 2.21 17.30
CA ILE A 406 3.77 3.00 18.53
C ILE A 406 3.75 4.50 18.22
N CYS A 407 3.22 4.86 17.05
CA CYS A 407 3.25 6.23 16.53
C CYS A 407 2.44 7.19 17.40
N ASP A 408 2.73 8.48 17.34
CA ASP A 408 1.96 9.55 18.01
C ASP A 408 1.69 9.24 19.50
N ASN A 409 2.74 8.86 20.22
CA ASN A 409 2.76 8.67 21.67
C ASN A 409 3.82 9.61 22.29
N ASN A 410 4.11 9.43 23.58
CA ASN A 410 5.12 10.18 24.32
C ASN A 410 6.30 9.29 24.74
N VAL A 411 6.62 8.26 23.96
CA VAL A 411 7.68 7.28 24.30
C VAL A 411 9.05 7.88 24.04
N GLN A 412 9.85 8.01 25.09
CA GLN A 412 11.24 8.49 24.97
C GLN A 412 12.27 7.37 25.09
N ASN A 413 12.02 6.38 25.97
CA ASN A 413 12.94 5.29 26.23
C ASN A 413 12.48 4.02 25.53
N ILE A 414 13.23 3.60 24.51
CA ILE A 414 12.99 2.36 23.76
C ILE A 414 14.08 1.30 24.00
N SER A 415 14.78 1.36 25.13
CA SER A 415 15.89 0.46 25.46
C SER A 415 15.52 -1.02 25.46
N ILE A 416 14.25 -1.34 25.74
CA ILE A 416 13.72 -2.70 25.67
C ILE A 416 13.72 -3.27 24.25
N LEU A 417 13.66 -2.44 23.20
CA LEU A 417 13.58 -2.94 21.82
C LEU A 417 14.81 -3.78 21.43
N LYS A 418 15.96 -3.62 22.10
CA LYS A 418 17.19 -4.41 21.84
C LYS A 418 16.98 -5.93 21.88
N GLN A 419 15.94 -6.42 22.56
CA GLN A 419 15.61 -7.84 22.67
C GLN A 419 14.70 -8.36 21.54
N PHE A 420 14.07 -7.48 20.75
CA PHE A 420 13.12 -7.86 19.70
C PHE A 420 13.87 -8.24 18.41
N LYS A 421 14.57 -9.38 18.43
CA LYS A 421 15.43 -9.83 17.33
C LYS A 421 14.67 -10.22 16.06
N CYS A 422 13.37 -10.50 16.17
CA CYS A 422 12.48 -10.83 15.06
C CYS A 422 11.81 -9.60 14.43
N LEU A 423 12.04 -8.39 14.96
CA LEU A 423 11.36 -7.19 14.52
C LEU A 423 11.82 -6.78 13.11
N LYS A 424 10.85 -6.71 12.19
CA LYS A 424 11.05 -6.34 10.78
C LYS A 424 10.44 -4.98 10.45
N LYS A 425 9.38 -4.58 11.15
CA LYS A 425 8.69 -3.31 10.95
C LYS A 425 8.60 -2.56 12.28
N LEU A 426 9.09 -1.32 12.29
CA LEU A 426 9.00 -0.44 13.45
C LEU A 426 8.55 0.96 13.01
N ARG A 427 7.40 1.40 13.52
CA ARG A 427 6.92 2.77 13.32
C ARG A 427 6.85 3.49 14.66
N LEU A 428 7.61 4.58 14.73
CA LEU A 428 7.88 5.36 15.93
C LEU A 428 7.54 6.84 15.72
N TYR A 429 6.99 7.21 14.57
CA TYR A 429 6.82 8.60 14.21
C TYR A 429 5.96 9.37 15.23
N GLY A 430 6.23 10.65 15.43
CA GLY A 430 5.50 11.49 16.40
C GLY A 430 5.91 11.31 17.87
N ASN A 431 6.82 10.39 18.20
CA ASN A 431 7.41 10.27 19.55
C ASN A 431 8.57 11.25 19.73
N LYS A 432 8.26 12.48 20.13
CA LYS A 432 9.24 13.56 20.28
C LYS A 432 10.29 13.25 21.35
N GLY A 433 11.56 13.41 20.99
CA GLY A 433 12.70 13.23 21.91
C GLY A 433 13.03 11.77 22.21
N VAL A 434 12.63 10.84 21.35
CA VAL A 434 12.95 9.42 21.50
C VAL A 434 14.45 9.15 21.37
N ASP A 435 15.01 8.40 22.32
CA ASP A 435 16.39 7.90 22.23
C ASP A 435 16.46 6.71 21.27
N ILE A 436 16.97 6.96 20.06
CA ILE A 436 17.10 5.94 19.02
C ILE A 436 18.34 5.05 19.15
N THR A 437 19.17 5.24 20.17
CA THR A 437 20.39 4.42 20.39
C THR A 437 20.14 2.90 20.39
N PRO A 438 19.03 2.38 20.95
CA PRO A 438 18.73 0.94 20.93
C PRO A 438 18.48 0.36 19.53
N LEU A 439 18.19 1.20 18.52
CA LEU A 439 17.89 0.72 17.17
C LEU A 439 19.07 0.05 16.48
N GLN A 440 20.32 0.39 16.85
CA GLN A 440 21.52 -0.22 16.27
C GLN A 440 21.57 -1.76 16.41
N TYR A 441 20.80 -2.33 17.36
CA TYR A 441 20.73 -3.76 17.61
C TYR A 441 19.66 -4.50 16.78
N LEU A 442 18.86 -3.78 15.98
CA LEU A 442 17.70 -4.28 15.24
C LEU A 442 18.01 -4.49 13.75
N THR A 443 19.07 -5.22 13.44
CA THR A 443 19.59 -5.38 12.07
C THR A 443 18.67 -6.14 11.11
N GLN A 444 17.55 -6.69 11.58
CA GLN A 444 16.53 -7.37 10.77
C GLN A 444 15.38 -6.46 10.33
N LEU A 445 15.44 -5.16 10.65
CA LEU A 445 14.44 -4.18 10.21
C LEU A 445 14.47 -4.02 8.68
N ASN A 446 13.28 -4.11 8.08
CA ASN A 446 13.01 -3.81 6.68
C ASN A 446 12.32 -2.45 6.54
N GLU A 447 11.44 -2.10 7.48
CA GLU A 447 10.68 -0.84 7.47
C GLU A 447 10.87 -0.08 8.79
N LEU A 448 11.36 1.16 8.70
CA LEU A 448 11.56 2.05 9.84
C LEU A 448 10.99 3.45 9.57
N SER A 449 10.07 3.89 10.42
CA SER A 449 9.52 5.26 10.39
C SER A 449 9.83 6.01 11.68
N LEU A 450 10.59 7.09 11.56
CA LEU A 450 11.07 7.97 12.62
C LEU A 450 10.75 9.45 12.31
N ASN A 451 9.73 9.72 11.49
CA ASN A 451 9.39 11.10 11.17
C ASN A 451 8.85 11.85 12.41
N GLN A 452 9.08 13.15 12.49
CA GLN A 452 8.56 13.97 13.60
C GLN A 452 8.95 13.47 15.00
N CYS A 453 10.21 13.04 15.17
CA CYS A 453 10.76 12.51 16.43
C CYS A 453 11.74 13.47 17.13
N ASP A 454 11.92 14.68 16.60
CA ASP A 454 12.91 15.67 17.05
C ASP A 454 14.37 15.16 17.00
N LEU A 455 14.70 14.36 15.98
CA LEU A 455 16.05 13.79 15.83
C LEU A 455 17.04 14.81 15.25
N HIS A 456 18.28 14.75 15.72
CA HIS A 456 19.42 15.53 15.21
C HIS A 456 20.56 14.66 14.68
N GLU A 457 20.76 13.48 15.29
CA GLU A 457 21.81 12.52 14.94
C GLU A 457 21.20 11.17 14.56
N ILE A 458 21.79 10.54 13.54
CA ILE A 458 21.32 9.25 13.00
C ILE A 458 22.46 8.24 12.77
N SER A 459 23.61 8.45 13.43
CA SER A 459 24.78 7.56 13.33
C SER A 459 24.46 6.11 13.66
N VAL A 460 23.56 5.92 14.62
CA VAL A 460 23.07 4.63 15.12
C VAL A 460 22.29 3.81 14.08
N LEU A 461 21.85 4.41 12.97
CA LEU A 461 21.12 3.72 11.91
C LEU A 461 22.04 2.99 10.92
N ARG A 462 23.35 3.28 10.94
CA ARG A 462 24.34 2.69 10.02
C ARG A 462 24.31 1.15 9.95
N PRO A 463 24.11 0.39 11.05
CA PRO A 463 24.08 -1.07 11.01
C PRO A 463 22.83 -1.68 10.33
N LEU A 464 21.81 -0.88 10.03
CA LEU A 464 20.50 -1.34 9.55
C LEU A 464 20.47 -1.58 8.04
N VAL A 465 21.40 -2.44 7.57
CA VAL A 465 21.65 -2.67 6.13
C VAL A 465 20.52 -3.40 5.38
N ASN A 466 19.56 -3.99 6.10
CA ASN A 466 18.41 -4.69 5.52
C ASN A 466 17.18 -3.80 5.30
N LEU A 467 17.28 -2.50 5.60
CA LEU A 467 16.17 -1.57 5.39
C LEU A 467 15.81 -1.49 3.90
N GLU A 468 14.53 -1.65 3.61
CA GLU A 468 13.91 -1.42 2.30
C GLU A 468 13.21 -0.05 2.29
N TYR A 469 12.73 0.41 3.44
CA TYR A 469 12.07 1.70 3.63
C TYR A 469 12.54 2.39 4.91
N LEU A 470 12.95 3.66 4.77
CA LEU A 470 13.33 4.51 5.89
C LEU A 470 12.67 5.89 5.76
N ASN A 471 11.86 6.28 6.73
CA ASN A 471 11.31 7.63 6.80
C ASN A 471 11.87 8.38 8.02
N ILE A 472 12.69 9.40 7.78
CA ILE A 472 13.26 10.29 8.79
C ILE A 472 12.86 11.75 8.54
N SER A 473 11.77 11.97 7.81
CA SER A 473 11.27 13.30 7.48
C SER A 473 10.81 14.09 8.72
N TYR A 474 10.70 15.42 8.62
CA TYR A 474 10.22 16.27 9.72
C TYR A 474 11.03 16.12 11.02
N ASN A 475 12.35 15.99 10.90
CA ASN A 475 13.29 16.05 12.03
C ASN A 475 14.20 17.27 11.89
N SER A 476 15.22 17.35 12.73
CA SER A 476 16.23 18.41 12.73
C SER A 476 17.62 17.87 12.39
N ILE A 477 17.69 16.89 11.48
CA ILE A 477 18.93 16.23 11.05
C ILE A 477 19.63 17.09 10.00
N TYR A 478 20.94 17.29 10.18
CA TYR A 478 21.78 18.08 9.26
C TYR A 478 22.93 17.28 8.63
N TYR A 479 23.18 16.04 9.09
CA TYR A 479 24.28 15.20 8.62
C TYR A 479 23.80 13.78 8.26
N PHE A 480 23.74 13.47 6.97
CA PHE A 480 23.19 12.22 6.43
C PHE A 480 24.23 11.18 6.00
N TYR A 481 25.53 11.46 6.17
CA TYR A 481 26.59 10.51 5.82
C TYR A 481 26.41 9.11 6.45
N PRO A 482 25.92 8.94 7.70
CA PRO A 482 25.81 7.62 8.31
C PRO A 482 24.89 6.63 7.58
N ILE A 483 23.98 7.12 6.76
CA ILE A 483 23.01 6.32 6.01
C ILE A 483 23.31 6.27 4.51
N ARG A 484 24.47 6.80 4.06
CA ARG A 484 24.83 6.90 2.63
C ARG A 484 24.89 5.54 1.93
N ASP A 485 25.25 4.48 2.63
CA ASP A 485 25.46 3.16 2.03
C ASP A 485 24.23 2.24 2.18
N LEU A 486 23.09 2.75 2.69
CA LEU A 486 21.84 1.98 2.75
C LEU A 486 21.17 1.90 1.37
N ASP A 487 20.75 0.70 0.95
CA ASP A 487 20.02 0.45 -0.30
C ASP A 487 18.50 0.46 -0.07
N ALA A 488 18.01 1.51 0.60
CA ALA A 488 16.61 1.67 1.00
C ALA A 488 15.92 2.80 0.21
N ASN A 489 14.59 2.78 0.15
CA ASN A 489 13.81 3.96 -0.21
C ASN A 489 13.77 4.93 1.00
N ILE A 490 14.53 6.03 0.92
CA ILE A 490 14.74 6.95 2.04
C ILE A 490 14.00 8.27 1.82
N ASN A 491 13.10 8.59 2.76
CA ASN A 491 12.47 9.90 2.85
C ASN A 491 13.18 10.77 3.91
N VAL A 492 13.81 11.86 3.47
CA VAL A 492 14.51 12.84 4.32
C VAL A 492 13.86 14.23 4.30
N SER A 493 12.67 14.36 3.71
CA SER A 493 12.02 15.66 3.52
C SER A 493 11.85 16.44 4.82
N SER A 494 11.87 17.77 4.75
CA SER A 494 11.59 18.62 5.93
C SER A 494 12.57 18.41 7.11
N ASN A 495 13.82 18.07 6.81
CA ASN A 495 14.95 18.19 7.72
C ASN A 495 15.71 19.51 7.51
N LEU A 496 16.65 19.82 8.41
CA LEU A 496 17.56 20.95 8.27
C LEU A 496 18.69 20.59 7.30
N ILE A 497 18.48 20.76 5.99
CA ILE A 497 19.52 20.48 5.01
C ILE A 497 20.61 21.56 5.10
N VAL A 498 21.82 21.17 5.48
CA VAL A 498 23.03 21.93 5.14
C VAL A 498 23.59 21.31 3.87
N GLU A 499 23.59 22.08 2.78
CA GLU A 499 24.24 21.66 1.53
C GLU A 499 25.74 21.43 1.78
N SER A 500 26.20 20.18 1.78
CA SER A 500 27.55 19.85 1.35
C SER A 500 27.46 19.37 -0.09
N SER A 501 27.97 20.18 -1.01
CA SER A 501 27.71 20.19 -2.46
C SER A 501 28.04 18.93 -3.28
N ASP A 502 28.51 17.84 -2.69
CA ASP A 502 29.28 16.86 -3.47
C ASP A 502 28.69 15.44 -3.57
N TYR A 503 27.61 15.06 -2.87
CA TYR A 503 27.27 13.63 -2.75
C TYR A 503 25.82 13.19 -3.00
N PHE A 504 24.84 14.09 -3.18
CA PHE A 504 23.44 13.69 -3.40
C PHE A 504 22.82 14.40 -4.61
N THR A 505 22.12 13.65 -5.48
CA THR A 505 21.16 14.26 -6.43
C THR A 505 19.78 14.22 -5.82
N PHE A 506 19.24 15.42 -5.61
CA PHE A 506 17.91 15.64 -5.08
C PHE A 506 16.90 15.78 -6.23
N PHE A 507 15.72 15.17 -6.12
CA PHE A 507 14.62 15.42 -7.04
C PHE A 507 13.55 16.26 -6.34
N ASP A 508 13.32 17.48 -6.83
CA ASP A 508 12.13 18.28 -6.54
C ASP A 508 11.00 17.86 -7.51
N THR A 509 9.79 17.71 -7.00
CA THR A 509 8.69 16.97 -7.64
C THR A 509 7.94 17.75 -8.72
N LYS A 510 8.56 18.71 -9.43
CA LYS A 510 7.83 19.52 -10.42
C LYS A 510 8.40 19.75 -11.82
N ASP A 511 9.61 19.31 -12.19
CA ASP A 511 10.11 19.57 -13.56
C ASP A 511 10.52 18.32 -14.35
N LYS A 512 9.94 18.20 -15.56
CA LYS A 512 10.25 17.18 -16.58
C LYS A 512 11.72 17.31 -17.03
N PRO A 513 12.48 16.21 -17.22
CA PRO A 513 13.87 16.33 -17.65
C PRO A 513 14.00 16.53 -19.17
N LYS A 514 14.56 17.66 -19.59
CA LYS A 514 15.34 17.73 -20.84
C LYS A 514 16.76 17.20 -20.55
N LEU A 515 17.19 16.28 -21.41
CA LEU A 515 18.46 15.56 -21.40
C LEU A 515 19.69 16.49 -21.35
N ARG A 516 20.71 16.16 -20.52
CA ARG A 516 22.03 15.68 -20.98
C ARG A 516 23.02 15.43 -19.81
N GLU A 517 23.80 14.36 -20.04
CA GLU A 517 25.12 14.01 -19.48
C GLU A 517 25.29 13.20 -18.16
N LYS A 518 25.76 11.96 -18.43
CA LYS A 518 26.32 10.85 -17.64
C LYS A 518 27.12 11.20 -16.37
N ARG A 519 26.77 10.53 -15.25
CA ARG A 519 27.67 9.79 -14.32
C ARG A 519 26.90 8.63 -13.62
N PRO A 520 27.56 7.52 -13.24
CA PRO A 520 26.88 6.31 -12.73
C PRO A 520 26.62 6.35 -11.21
N ASN A 521 25.60 5.59 -10.77
CA ASN A 521 25.15 5.31 -9.39
C ASN A 521 24.71 6.51 -8.54
N LYS A 522 23.40 6.82 -8.50
CA LYS A 522 22.83 7.77 -7.53
C LYS A 522 21.49 7.26 -6.97
N GLN A 523 21.40 7.21 -5.64
CA GLN A 523 20.20 6.91 -4.84
C GLN A 523 19.09 7.95 -5.10
N GLN A 524 17.82 7.53 -4.99
CA GLN A 524 16.67 8.43 -5.07
C GLN A 524 16.34 8.97 -3.67
N ILE A 525 16.48 10.28 -3.49
CA ILE A 525 16.10 11.01 -2.27
C ILE A 525 14.93 11.93 -2.63
N LEU A 526 13.77 11.71 -2.00
CA LEU A 526 12.61 12.61 -2.13
C LEU A 526 12.77 13.79 -1.18
N LEU A 527 12.79 15.01 -1.74
CA LEU A 527 12.68 16.24 -0.98
C LEU A 527 11.26 16.81 -1.10
N GLY A 528 10.67 17.14 0.04
CA GLY A 528 9.40 17.85 0.14
C GLY A 528 9.64 19.37 0.13
N GLY A 529 8.88 20.08 -0.69
CA GLY A 529 9.08 21.48 -1.02
C GLY A 529 9.09 22.44 0.17
N LYS A 530 10.29 22.88 0.55
CA LYS A 530 10.61 24.21 1.11
C LYS A 530 12.00 24.65 0.63
N MET A 531 12.24 24.66 -0.69
CA MET A 531 13.55 25.01 -1.28
C MET A 531 13.59 26.31 -2.08
N LYS A 532 12.46 26.98 -2.35
CA LYS A 532 12.48 28.19 -3.21
C LYS A 532 13.07 29.44 -2.55
N ALA A 533 13.08 29.52 -1.22
CA ALA A 533 13.57 30.69 -0.48
C ALA A 533 15.10 30.69 -0.34
N VAL A 534 15.71 29.55 -0.05
CA VAL A 534 17.15 29.43 0.21
C VAL A 534 17.97 29.49 -1.08
N ASP A 535 17.48 28.88 -2.17
CA ASP A 535 18.13 28.92 -3.49
C ASP A 535 18.16 30.34 -4.06
N SER A 536 17.08 31.11 -3.86
CA SER A 536 17.00 32.51 -4.30
C SER A 536 17.96 33.40 -3.52
N SER A 537 18.12 33.15 -2.21
CA SER A 537 19.05 33.90 -1.36
C SER A 537 20.52 33.55 -1.63
N LEU A 538 20.87 32.28 -1.84
CA LEU A 538 22.24 31.85 -2.16
C LEU A 538 22.65 32.23 -3.58
N GLN A 539 21.74 32.20 -4.55
CA GLN A 539 22.00 32.69 -5.91
C GLN A 539 22.22 34.22 -5.90
N LEU A 540 21.43 34.97 -5.13
CA LEU A 540 21.62 36.41 -4.96
C LEU A 540 22.98 36.74 -4.29
N ILE A 541 23.38 35.97 -3.28
CA ILE A 541 24.70 36.12 -2.63
C ILE A 541 25.85 35.80 -3.60
N ARG A 542 25.73 34.75 -4.43
CA ARG A 542 26.73 34.40 -5.46
C ARG A 542 26.81 35.43 -6.59
N ASP A 543 25.68 35.99 -7.00
CA ASP A 543 25.61 37.03 -8.05
C ASP A 543 26.20 38.38 -7.56
N ILE A 544 26.08 38.67 -6.26
CA ILE A 544 26.69 39.84 -5.61
C ILE A 544 28.21 39.68 -5.47
N LEU A 545 28.70 38.47 -5.15
CA LEU A 545 30.14 38.21 -4.95
C LEU A 545 30.94 38.11 -6.26
N THR A 546 30.29 37.84 -7.40
CA THR A 546 30.96 37.66 -8.70
C THR A 546 31.10 38.94 -9.53
N THR A 547 30.50 40.07 -9.12
CA THR A 547 30.64 41.35 -9.82
C THR A 547 31.75 42.21 -9.23
N ARG A 548 32.88 42.31 -9.95
CA ARG A 548 33.98 43.25 -9.64
C ARG A 548 33.54 44.70 -9.87
N GLN A 549 32.92 45.33 -8.87
CA GLN A 549 33.00 46.79 -8.65
C GLN A 549 32.49 47.16 -7.25
N ASN A 550 33.40 47.70 -6.44
CA ASN A 550 33.15 48.30 -5.14
C ASN A 550 32.12 49.43 -5.26
N ASN A 551 30.97 49.31 -4.58
CA ASN A 551 30.11 50.47 -4.31
C ASN A 551 29.43 50.34 -2.94
N LEU A 552 29.71 51.30 -2.05
CA LEU A 552 29.24 51.38 -0.66
C LEU A 552 27.70 51.38 -0.54
N SER A 553 26.98 51.81 -1.58
CA SER A 553 25.51 51.85 -1.60
C SER A 553 24.84 50.47 -1.56
N LYS A 554 25.56 49.40 -1.90
CA LYS A 554 25.02 48.02 -1.82
C LYS A 554 25.20 47.36 -0.44
N LYS A 555 26.14 47.85 0.39
CA LYS A 555 26.27 47.39 1.80
C LYS A 555 25.09 47.85 2.65
N GLN A 556 24.51 49.00 2.34
CA GLN A 556 23.37 49.58 3.06
C GLN A 556 22.06 48.80 2.79
N ILE A 557 21.89 48.35 1.54
CA ILE A 557 20.78 47.46 1.16
C ILE A 557 20.91 46.07 1.83
N LEU A 558 22.14 45.59 2.06
CA LEU A 558 22.37 44.32 2.76
C LEU A 558 21.91 44.37 4.23
N VAL A 559 22.13 45.49 4.91
CA VAL A 559 21.70 45.72 6.31
C VAL A 559 20.18 45.83 6.39
N GLU A 560 19.55 46.57 5.49
CA GLU A 560 18.08 46.71 5.45
C GLU A 560 17.36 45.40 5.06
N THR A 561 18.00 44.54 4.28
CA THR A 561 17.45 43.21 3.92
C THR A 561 17.59 42.20 5.06
N VAL A 562 18.65 42.33 5.88
CA VAL A 562 18.84 41.53 7.11
C VAL A 562 17.83 41.94 8.19
N ASP A 563 17.52 43.23 8.31
CA ASP A 563 16.49 43.73 9.24
C ASP A 563 15.08 43.34 8.81
N SER A 564 14.79 43.23 7.50
CA SER A 564 13.48 42.78 7.00
C SER A 564 13.23 41.27 7.17
N CYS A 565 14.28 40.47 7.38
CA CYS A 565 14.16 39.04 7.69
C CYS A 565 13.93 38.74 9.19
N GLN A 566 13.77 39.75 10.06
CA GLN A 566 13.62 39.59 11.52
C GLN A 566 12.20 39.23 12.02
N GLN A 567 11.49 38.26 11.42
CA GLN A 567 10.21 37.85 12.00
C GLN A 567 9.95 36.35 12.20
N GLN A 568 10.88 35.43 11.92
CA GLN A 568 10.56 33.99 12.16
C GLN A 568 11.60 33.07 12.83
N GLN A 569 12.83 33.48 13.17
CA GLN A 569 13.78 32.56 13.84
C GLN A 569 14.75 33.26 14.83
N GLN A 570 14.22 33.89 15.89
CA GLN A 570 15.04 34.74 16.77
C GLN A 570 15.94 34.00 17.79
N GLU A 571 15.65 32.79 18.25
CA GLU A 571 16.43 32.26 19.41
C GLU A 571 17.78 31.60 19.06
N ILE A 572 17.90 31.01 17.87
CA ILE A 572 19.14 30.30 17.46
C ILE A 572 20.15 31.26 16.83
N ILE A 573 19.67 32.22 16.02
CA ILE A 573 20.52 33.21 15.36
C ILE A 573 21.09 34.19 16.40
N ILE A 574 20.34 34.59 17.43
CA ILE A 574 20.84 35.45 18.51
C ILE A 574 21.90 34.71 19.36
N SER A 575 21.70 33.43 19.64
CA SER A 575 22.66 32.60 20.40
C SER A 575 23.98 32.39 19.65
N LEU A 576 23.93 32.09 18.35
CA LEU A 576 25.12 31.94 17.51
C LEU A 576 25.81 33.28 17.23
N THR A 577 25.06 34.35 16.97
CA THR A 577 25.62 35.68 16.69
C THR A 577 26.32 36.26 17.91
N ASN A 578 25.77 36.06 19.11
CA ASN A 578 26.41 36.50 20.36
C ASN A 578 27.66 35.68 20.69
N LYS A 579 27.67 34.37 20.37
CA LYS A 579 28.83 33.49 20.59
C LYS A 579 29.95 33.73 19.60
N ILE A 580 29.60 34.07 18.36
CA ILE A 580 30.54 34.49 17.31
C ILE A 580 31.09 35.88 17.62
N ALA A 581 30.28 36.84 18.06
CA ALA A 581 30.73 38.17 18.47
C ALA A 581 31.66 38.15 19.71
N GLN A 582 31.45 37.22 20.64
CA GLN A 582 32.36 36.99 21.78
C GLN A 582 33.71 36.36 21.37
N LEU A 583 33.71 35.53 20.32
CA LEU A 583 34.94 34.92 19.77
C LEU A 583 35.73 35.92 18.92
N PHE A 584 35.06 36.87 18.27
CA PHE A 584 35.71 37.91 17.46
C PHE A 584 36.27 39.09 18.28
N SER A 585 35.79 39.33 19.50
CA SER A 585 36.31 40.41 20.36
C SER A 585 37.64 40.08 21.06
N GLN A 586 38.22 38.90 20.81
CA GLN A 586 39.47 38.41 21.41
C GLN A 586 40.65 38.31 20.42
N LEU A 587 40.49 38.75 19.17
CA LEU A 587 41.52 38.64 18.14
C LEU A 587 42.02 40.03 17.72
N ASP A 588 43.25 40.32 18.11
CA ASP A 588 43.96 41.58 17.84
C ASP A 588 44.55 41.62 16.42
N GLY A 589 44.90 42.83 15.99
CA GLY A 589 45.10 43.23 14.60
C GLY A 589 46.06 42.39 13.74
N GLN A 590 45.67 42.31 12.46
CA GLN A 590 46.42 41.88 11.28
C GLN A 590 46.70 40.38 11.12
N GLU A 591 45.69 39.62 10.68
CA GLU A 591 45.87 38.50 9.71
C GLU A 591 44.53 37.99 9.12
N VAL A 592 43.62 38.90 8.73
CA VAL A 592 42.30 38.54 8.16
C VAL A 592 42.19 38.95 6.68
N TYR A 593 43.24 38.67 5.90
CA TYR A 593 43.18 38.82 4.44
C TYR A 593 43.68 37.55 3.74
N GLN A 594 43.10 36.40 4.11
CA GLN A 594 42.93 35.24 3.24
C GLN A 594 41.59 34.56 3.52
#